data_AF-A0A961GIF3-F1
#
_entry.id   AF-A0A961GIF3-F1
#
_cell.length_a   1.000
_cell.length_b   1.000
_cell.length_c   1.000
_cell.angle_alpha   90.00
_cell.angle_beta   90.00
_cell.angle_gamma   90.00
#
_symmetry.space_group_name_H-M   'P 1'
#
loop_
_entity.id
_entity.type
_entity.pdbx_description
1 polymer ?
#
loop_
_entity_poly.entity_id
_entity_poly.type
_entity_poly.pdbx_seq_one_letter_code
_entity_poly.pdbx_strand_id
1 'polypeptide(L)'
;MNPYRLPSTVIPHRYDLRLEPDLGAATFVGTCATEIEVVEATDEIVCNAIELTVDAAWVELADGTRVEATAIELDAETERLTVRLAAEVA
;
A
#
# COMPACT_ATOMS: atom_id res chain seq x y z
N MET A 1 0.37 -4.91 23.31
CA MET A 1 0.86 -4.96 21.91
C MET A 1 1.40 -3.59 21.56
N ASN A 2 2.43 -3.50 20.73
CA ASN A 2 3.01 -2.21 20.32
C ASN A 2 2.21 -1.68 19.11
N PRO A 3 1.43 -0.59 19.25
CA PRO A 3 0.56 -0.08 18.20
C PRO A 3 1.33 0.48 17.00
N TYR A 4 2.66 0.62 17.08
CA TYR A 4 3.51 1.16 16.02
C TYR A 4 4.17 0.08 15.16
N ARG A 5 4.04 -1.22 15.49
CA ARG A 5 4.56 -2.30 14.64
C ARG A 5 3.52 -2.71 13.61
N LEU A 6 3.94 -2.79 12.35
CA LEU A 6 3.11 -3.30 11.26
C LEU A 6 2.89 -4.82 11.44
N PRO A 7 1.76 -5.35 10.94
CA PRO A 7 1.55 -6.79 10.81
C PRO A 7 2.67 -7.44 9.98
N SER A 8 2.96 -8.71 10.25
CA SER A 8 3.93 -9.51 9.49
C SER A 8 3.25 -10.44 8.47
N THR A 9 2.01 -10.13 8.08
CA THR A 9 1.22 -10.89 7.10
C THR A 9 1.79 -10.74 5.69
N VAL A 10 2.47 -9.62 5.42
CA VAL A 10 3.04 -9.27 4.11
C VAL A 10 4.49 -8.82 4.29
N ILE A 11 5.40 -9.35 3.49
CA ILE A 11 6.83 -8.99 3.48
C ILE A 11 7.18 -8.36 2.13
N PRO A 12 7.69 -7.11 2.09
CA PRO A 12 8.11 -6.47 0.86
C PRO A 12 9.52 -6.93 0.43
N HIS A 13 9.72 -7.14 -0.87
CA HIS A 13 10.99 -7.56 -1.46
C HIS A 13 11.62 -6.49 -2.36
N ARG A 14 10.81 -5.82 -3.17
CA ARG A 14 11.28 -4.83 -4.14
C ARG A 14 10.29 -3.68 -4.29
N TYR A 15 10.82 -2.47 -4.43
CA TYR A 15 10.04 -1.27 -4.72
C TYR A 15 10.43 -0.71 -6.09
N ASP A 16 9.43 -0.46 -6.92
CA ASP A 16 9.55 0.33 -8.13
C ASP A 16 8.79 1.65 -7.92
N LEU A 17 9.56 2.73 -7.76
CA LEU A 17 9.05 4.07 -7.45
C LEU A 17 9.20 4.99 -8.66
N ARG A 18 8.11 5.68 -9.02
CA ARG A 18 8.13 6.74 -10.02
C ARG A 18 7.54 8.00 -9.40
N LEU A 19 8.30 9.08 -9.41
CA LEU A 19 7.89 10.39 -8.91
C LEU A 19 8.02 11.42 -10.03
N GLU A 20 7.02 12.28 -10.13
CA GLU A 20 6.95 13.40 -11.06
C GLU A 20 6.75 14.69 -10.25
N PRO A 21 7.86 15.33 -9.83
CA PRO A 21 7.78 16.55 -9.05
C PRO A 21 7.39 17.77 -9.89
N ASP A 22 6.49 18.59 -9.38
CA ASP A 22 6.27 19.96 -9.83
C ASP A 22 6.96 20.92 -8.85
N LEU A 23 8.11 21.45 -9.29
CA LEU A 23 8.92 22.38 -8.47
C LEU A 23 8.27 23.76 -8.32
N GLY A 24 7.39 24.17 -9.25
CA GLY A 24 6.70 25.45 -9.18
C GLY A 24 5.55 25.43 -8.17
N ALA A 25 4.82 24.32 -8.13
CA ALA A 25 3.74 24.10 -7.17
C ALA A 25 4.22 23.50 -5.83
N ALA A 26 5.48 23.06 -5.74
CA ALA A 26 6.01 22.30 -4.61
C ALA A 26 5.17 21.04 -4.29
N THR A 27 4.76 20.31 -5.34
CA THR A 27 3.97 19.07 -5.23
C THR A 27 4.63 17.95 -6.03
N PHE A 28 4.11 16.73 -5.91
CA PHE A 28 4.48 15.63 -6.79
C PHE A 28 3.28 14.73 -7.04
N VAL A 29 3.30 14.02 -8.16
CA VAL A 29 2.47 12.84 -8.40
C VAL A 29 3.37 11.65 -8.68
N GLY A 30 2.85 10.43 -8.55
CA GLY A 30 3.69 9.27 -8.76
C GLY A 30 3.00 7.95 -8.49
N THR A 31 3.77 6.88 -8.65
CA THR A 31 3.33 5.52 -8.40
C THR A 31 4.37 4.80 -7.55
N CYS A 32 3.89 3.95 -6.64
CA CYS A 32 4.70 3.01 -5.89
C CYS A 32 4.16 1.61 -6.17
N ALA A 33 4.98 0.77 -6.82
CA ALA A 33 4.70 -0.66 -6.93
C ALA A 33 5.64 -1.41 -6.00
N THR A 34 5.12 -2.39 -5.28
CA THR A 34 5.91 -3.21 -4.36
C THR A 34 5.68 -4.67 -4.66
N GLU A 35 6.75 -5.39 -4.94
CA GLU A 35 6.73 -6.86 -4.94
C GLU A 35 6.68 -7.33 -3.50
N ILE A 36 5.65 -8.11 -3.17
CA ILE A 36 5.36 -8.56 -1.82
C ILE A 36 5.22 -10.08 -1.78
N GLU A 37 5.61 -10.67 -0.66
CA GLU A 37 5.29 -12.04 -0.28
C GLU A 37 4.19 -12.02 0.78
N VAL A 38 3.10 -12.74 0.54
CA VAL A 38 2.02 -12.93 1.50
C VAL A 38 2.33 -14.17 2.33
N VAL A 39 2.64 -13.97 3.61
CA VAL A 39 3.04 -15.04 4.55
C VAL A 39 1.82 -15.70 5.18
N GLU A 40 0.74 -14.94 5.34
CA GLU A 40 -0.55 -15.37 5.85
C GLU A 40 -1.64 -14.74 4.96
N ALA A 41 -2.59 -15.56 4.52
CA ALA A 41 -3.67 -15.13 3.65
C ALA A 41 -4.42 -13.94 4.28
N THR A 42 -4.65 -12.89 3.50
CA THR A 42 -5.22 -11.65 4.02
C THR A 42 -5.94 -10.85 2.94
N ASP A 43 -6.97 -10.11 3.34
CA ASP A 43 -7.64 -9.08 2.54
C ASP A 43 -7.26 -7.66 2.99
N GLU A 44 -6.29 -7.51 3.89
CA GLU A 44 -5.85 -6.24 4.46
C GLU A 44 -4.33 -6.09 4.37
N ILE A 45 -3.87 -5.01 3.74
CA ILE A 45 -2.46 -4.64 3.67
C ILE A 45 -2.26 -3.33 4.42
N VAL A 46 -1.38 -3.33 5.41
CA VAL A 46 -1.04 -2.15 6.20
C VAL A 46 0.41 -1.75 5.94
N CYS A 47 0.62 -0.50 5.54
CA CYS A 47 1.95 0.08 5.37
C CYS A 47 2.03 1.49 5.97
N ASN A 48 3.20 2.10 5.94
CA ASN A 48 3.36 3.47 6.43
C ASN A 48 3.04 4.48 5.33
N ALA A 49 2.32 5.54 5.68
CA ALA A 49 2.06 6.69 4.82
C ALA A 49 1.78 7.93 5.67
N ILE A 50 2.36 9.07 5.30
CA ILE A 50 2.16 10.36 5.96
C ILE A 50 2.08 11.46 4.91
N GLU A 51 1.12 12.38 5.07
CA GLU A 51 0.93 13.54 4.19
C GLU A 51 0.79 13.19 2.69
N LEU A 52 0.23 12.01 2.38
CA LEU A 52 -0.06 11.54 1.02
C LEU A 52 -1.56 11.53 0.75
N THR A 53 -1.93 11.80 -0.50
CA THR A 53 -3.23 11.43 -1.06
C THR A 53 -3.02 10.17 -1.90
N VAL A 54 -3.80 9.13 -1.65
CA VAL A 54 -3.72 7.86 -2.39
C VAL A 54 -4.97 7.72 -3.25
N ASP A 55 -4.81 7.91 -4.56
CA ASP A 55 -5.94 7.92 -5.50
C ASP A 55 -6.48 6.52 -5.79
N ALA A 56 -5.60 5.51 -5.80
CA ALA A 56 -5.94 4.12 -6.09
C ALA A 56 -4.89 3.15 -5.51
N ALA A 57 -5.35 1.94 -5.19
CA ALA A 57 -4.51 0.83 -4.76
C ALA A 57 -5.11 -0.49 -5.26
N TRP A 58 -4.24 -1.44 -5.62
CA TRP A 58 -4.63 -2.79 -6.03
C TRP A 58 -3.45 -3.75 -5.84
N VAL A 59 -3.74 -5.04 -5.85
CA VAL A 59 -2.73 -6.11 -5.92
C VAL A 59 -2.86 -6.82 -7.26
N GLU A 60 -1.73 -7.09 -7.90
CA GLU A 60 -1.65 -7.97 -9.07
C GLU A 60 -1.03 -9.30 -8.63
N LEU A 61 -1.77 -10.39 -8.80
CA LEU A 61 -1.31 -11.74 -8.49
C LEU A 61 -0.39 -12.27 -9.59
N ALA A 62 0.36 -13.33 -9.29
CA ALA A 62 1.31 -13.94 -10.24
C ALA A 62 0.64 -14.48 -11.52
N ASP A 63 -0.66 -14.76 -11.48
CA ASP A 63 -1.45 -15.17 -12.65
C ASP A 63 -2.01 -13.99 -13.46
N GLY A 64 -1.69 -12.75 -13.07
CA GLY A 64 -2.17 -11.51 -13.68
C GLY A 64 -3.54 -11.05 -13.18
N THR A 65 -4.15 -11.76 -12.23
CA THR A 65 -5.42 -11.34 -11.62
C THR A 65 -5.23 -10.07 -10.80
N ARG A 66 -6.06 -9.06 -11.05
CA ARG A 66 -6.07 -7.82 -10.29
C ARG A 66 -7.15 -7.85 -9.22
N VAL A 67 -6.73 -7.61 -7.97
CA VAL A 67 -7.61 -7.44 -6.80
C VAL A 67 -7.62 -5.97 -6.41
N GLU A 68 -8.75 -5.29 -6.63
CA GLU A 68 -8.91 -3.87 -6.32
C GLU A 68 -9.04 -3.63 -4.82
N ALA A 69 -8.61 -2.45 -4.37
CA ALA A 69 -8.96 -1.97 -3.04
C ALA A 69 -10.46 -1.60 -2.96
N THR A 70 -11.11 -2.01 -1.87
CA THR A 70 -12.46 -1.60 -1.48
C THR A 70 -12.45 -0.40 -0.53
N ALA A 71 -11.37 -0.23 0.24
CA ALA A 71 -11.15 0.91 1.11
C ALA A 71 -9.65 1.26 1.20
N ILE A 72 -9.37 2.55 1.32
CA ILE A 72 -8.04 3.13 1.47
C ILE A 72 -8.15 4.12 2.64
N GLU A 73 -7.62 3.75 3.80
CA GLU A 73 -7.80 4.48 5.06
C GLU A 73 -6.43 4.99 5.55
N LEU A 74 -6.34 6.29 5.81
CA LEU A 74 -5.13 6.93 6.34
C LEU A 74 -5.33 7.29 7.82
N ASP A 75 -4.44 6.83 8.67
CA ASP A 75 -4.35 7.20 10.08
C ASP A 75 -3.12 8.09 10.29
N ALA A 76 -3.36 9.38 10.53
CA ALA A 76 -2.32 10.37 10.75
C ALA A 76 -1.62 10.25 12.11
N GLU A 77 -2.23 9.63 13.11
CA GLU A 77 -1.61 9.46 14.44
C GLU A 77 -0.55 8.36 14.42
N THR A 78 -0.84 7.28 13.69
CA THR A 78 0.07 6.13 13.57
C THR A 78 0.88 6.12 12.27
N GLU A 79 0.66 7.09 11.39
CA GLU A 79 1.27 7.24 10.06
C GLU A 79 1.03 5.99 9.18
N ARG A 80 -0.21 5.48 9.18
CA ARG A 80 -0.57 4.23 8.51
C ARG A 80 -1.52 4.44 7.35
N LEU A 81 -1.26 3.66 6.31
CA LEU A 81 -2.21 3.37 5.26
C LEU A 81 -2.70 1.93 5.43
N THR A 82 -4.02 1.78 5.55
CA THR A 82 -4.70 0.48 5.49
C THR A 82 -5.43 0.37 4.16
N VAL A 83 -5.09 -0.67 3.39
CA VAL A 83 -5.73 -1.02 2.12
C VAL A 83 -6.54 -2.30 2.34
N ARG A 84 -7.87 -2.21 2.24
CA ARG A 84 -8.75 -3.38 2.22
C ARG A 84 -9.00 -3.81 0.79
N LEU A 85 -8.88 -5.10 0.51
CA LEU A 85 -8.98 -5.71 -0.81
C LEU A 85 -10.38 -6.29 -1.04
N ALA A 86 -10.76 -6.43 -2.31
CA ALA A 86 -12.05 -7.05 -2.69
C ALA A 86 -12.08 -8.57 -2.49
N ALA A 87 -10.92 -9.20 -2.33
CA ALA A 87 -10.74 -10.62 -2.09
C ALA A 87 -9.47 -10.87 -1.28
N GLU A 88 -9.42 -11.99 -0.59
CA GLU A 88 -8.23 -12.46 0.11
C GLU A 88 -7.13 -12.84 -0.90
N VAL A 89 -5.89 -12.46 -0.59
CA VAL A 89 -4.69 -12.78 -1.35
C VAL A 89 -3.79 -13.72 -0.54
N ALA A 90 -3.08 -14.61 -1.23
CA ALA A 90 -2.17 -15.60 -0.65
C ALA A 90 -1.08 -15.98 -1.67
#